data_AF-A0A314ZAG8-F1
#
_entry.id   AF-A0A314ZAG8-F1
#
_cell.length_a   1.000
_cell.length_b   1.000
_cell.length_c   1.000
_cell.angle_alpha   90.00
_cell.angle_beta   90.00
_cell.angle_gamma   90.00
#
_symmetry.space_group_name_H-M   'P 1'
#
loop_
_entity.id
_entity.type
_entity.pdbx_description
1 polymer ?
#
loop_
_entity_poly.entity_id
_entity_poly.type
_entity_poly.pdbx_seq_one_letter_code
_entity_poly.pdbx_strand_id
1 'polypeptide(L)'
;MKMPPKTPLWFVSRLASFRELLLKLNETANSVPPVTVVVLDGFLSMFTIIAVEELGIPITLFYTVAASSFMGIKQYRALMEKGLAPLKDA
;
A
#
# COMPACT_ATOMS: atom_id res chain seq x y z
N MET A 1 9.31 8.10 7.03
CA MET A 1 10.21 7.28 6.19
C MET A 1 10.80 8.16 5.09
N LYS A 2 12.12 8.24 4.92
CA LYS A 2 12.73 9.11 3.88
C LYS A 2 12.62 8.40 2.52
N MET A 3 12.01 9.06 1.53
CA MET A 3 11.81 8.46 0.21
C MET A 3 13.16 8.15 -0.48
N PRO A 4 13.27 7.01 -1.18
CA PRO A 4 14.50 6.66 -1.89
C PRO A 4 14.77 7.64 -3.05
N PRO A 5 16.04 7.93 -3.39
CA PRO A 5 16.44 8.98 -4.33
C PRO A 5 16.02 8.75 -5.80
N LYS A 6 15.36 7.64 -6.12
CA LYS A 6 14.82 7.30 -7.44
C LYS A 6 13.36 6.83 -7.36
N THR A 7 12.52 7.53 -6.60
CA THR A 7 11.07 7.27 -6.62
C THR A 7 10.49 7.58 -8.01
N PRO A 8 9.78 6.63 -8.65
CA PRO A 8 9.15 6.87 -9.95
C PRO A 8 8.12 7.99 -9.90
N LEU A 9 7.97 8.77 -10.98
CA LEU A 9 7.01 9.87 -11.05
C LEU A 9 5.56 9.43 -10.78
N TRP A 10 5.19 8.25 -11.29
CA TRP A 10 3.87 7.67 -11.05
C TRP A 10 3.59 7.38 -9.57
N PHE A 11 4.65 7.10 -8.79
CA PHE A 11 4.53 6.82 -7.36
C PHE A 11 4.22 8.11 -6.59
N VAL A 12 4.97 9.17 -6.89
CA VAL A 12 4.79 10.50 -6.30
C VAL A 12 3.40 11.07 -6.64
N SER A 13 2.98 10.94 -7.91
CA SER A 13 1.66 11.41 -8.35
C SER A 13 0.51 10.69 -7.63
N ARG A 14 0.55 9.36 -7.51
CA ARG A 14 -0.51 8.60 -6.82
C ARG A 14 -0.57 8.88 -5.32
N LEU A 15 0.59 9.06 -4.68
CA LEU A 15 0.65 9.44 -3.28
C LEU A 15 -0.02 10.79 -3.04
N ALA A 16 0.33 11.80 -3.85
CA ALA A 16 -0.23 13.15 -3.73
C ALA A 16 -1.76 13.14 -3.92
N SER A 17 -2.26 12.47 -4.97
CA SER A 17 -3.70 12.34 -5.22
C SER A 17 -4.44 11.69 -4.05
N PHE A 18 -3.89 10.63 -3.47
CA PHE A 18 -4.54 9.92 -2.37
C PHE A 18 -4.55 10.74 -1.08
N ARG A 19 -3.45 11.45 -0.78
CA ARG A 19 -3.39 12.38 0.35
C ARG A 19 -4.41 13.51 0.22
N GLU A 20 -4.51 14.13 -0.96
CA GLU A 20 -5.50 15.18 -1.20
C GLU A 20 -6.93 14.67 -1.04
N LEU A 21 -7.21 13.44 -1.45
CA LEU A 21 -8.51 12.82 -1.24
C LEU A 21 -8.84 12.69 0.26
N LEU A 22 -7.91 12.19 1.07
CA LEU A 22 -8.12 12.05 2.51
C LEU A 22 -8.32 13.40 3.20
N LEU A 23 -7.56 14.43 2.80
CA LEU A 23 -7.74 15.80 3.31
C LEU A 23 -9.12 16.35 2.95
N LYS A 24 -9.55 16.22 1.70
CA LYS A 24 -10.88 16.67 1.25
C LYS A 24 -12.00 15.97 2.02
N LEU A 25 -11.88 14.66 2.25
CA LEU A 25 -12.86 13.90 3.02
C LEU A 25 -12.94 14.39 4.47
N ASN A 26 -11.80 14.70 5.09
CA ASN A 26 -11.76 15.22 6.47
C ASN A 26 -12.24 16.69 6.58
N GLU A 27 -12.05 17.50 5.54
CA GLU A 27 -12.49 18.90 5.49
C GLU A 27 -13.98 19.06 5.17
N THR A 28 -14.63 18.05 4.60
CA THR A 28 -16.08 18.05 4.28
C THR A 28 -16.95 17.82 5.54
N ALA A 29 -16.49 18.35 6.68
CA ALA A 29 -16.96 18.06 8.04
C ALA A 29 -18.41 18.48 8.34
N ASN A 30 -19.05 19.25 7.46
CA ASN A 30 -20.45 19.69 7.66
C ASN A 30 -21.48 18.62 7.28
N SER A 31 -21.10 17.61 6.50
CA SER A 31 -22.05 16.58 6.00
C SER A 31 -21.57 15.14 6.17
N VAL A 32 -20.26 14.92 6.41
CA VAL A 32 -19.67 13.59 6.50
C VAL A 32 -18.68 13.55 7.67
N PRO A 33 -18.71 12.50 8.52
CA PRO A 33 -17.71 12.33 9.57
C PRO A 33 -16.31 12.13 8.97
N PRO A 34 -15.24 12.56 9.69
CA PRO A 34 -13.88 12.39 9.22
C PRO A 34 -13.49 10.91 9.10
N VAL A 35 -12.48 10.63 8.29
CA VAL A 35 -11.96 9.28 8.07
C VAL A 35 -11.27 8.79 9.33
N THR A 36 -11.74 7.68 9.88
CA THR A 36 -11.21 7.07 11.13
C THR A 36 -10.35 5.83 10.88
N VAL A 37 -10.53 5.14 9.75
CA VAL A 37 -9.74 3.98 9.35
C VAL A 37 -9.75 3.85 7.84
N VAL A 38 -8.66 3.34 7.29
CA VAL A 38 -8.51 3.06 5.87
C VAL A 38 -8.31 1.55 5.68
N VAL A 39 -9.18 0.91 4.90
CA VAL A 39 -9.06 -0.49 4.49
C VAL A 39 -8.54 -0.53 3.06
N LEU A 40 -7.40 -1.17 2.83
CA LEU A 40 -6.71 -1.15 1.53
C LEU A 40 -6.40 -2.54 1.04
N ASP A 41 -6.39 -2.70 -0.29
CA ASP A 41 -5.83 -3.88 -0.92
C ASP A 41 -4.32 -3.97 -0.64
N GLY A 42 -3.89 -5.12 -0.12
CA GLY A 42 -2.52 -5.37 0.32
C GLY A 42 -1.46 -5.33 -0.80
N PHE A 43 -1.85 -5.38 -2.08
CA PHE A 43 -0.96 -5.19 -3.22
C PHE A 43 -0.86 -3.72 -3.67
N LEU A 44 -1.84 -2.88 -3.34
CA LEU A 44 -1.84 -1.43 -3.63
C LEU A 44 -1.17 -0.59 -2.52
N SER A 45 -0.48 -1.26 -1.60
CA SER A 45 -0.19 -0.75 -0.26
C SER A 45 1.01 0.21 -0.16
N MET A 46 1.99 0.17 -1.07
CA MET A 46 3.25 0.92 -0.84
C MET A 46 3.11 2.45 -0.79
N PHE A 47 2.29 3.08 -1.64
CA PHE A 47 2.12 4.54 -1.62
C PHE A 47 1.01 4.99 -0.66
N THR A 48 -0.02 4.16 -0.48
CA THR A 48 -1.17 4.48 0.37
C THR A 48 -0.83 4.44 1.87
N ILE A 49 0.03 3.50 2.29
CA ILE A 49 0.53 3.43 3.67
C ILE A 49 1.20 4.76 4.07
N ILE A 50 2.06 5.32 3.20
CA ILE A 50 2.80 6.55 3.49
C ILE A 50 1.84 7.73 3.74
N ALA A 51 0.84 7.92 2.87
CA ALA A 51 -0.12 9.01 3.03
C ALA A 51 -0.96 8.88 4.32
N VAL A 52 -1.33 7.65 4.68
CA VAL A 52 -2.18 7.35 5.84
C VAL A 52 -1.39 7.49 7.14
N GLU A 53 -0.12 7.04 7.16
CA GLU A 53 0.82 7.29 8.26
C GLU A 53 1.09 8.79 8.47
N GLU A 54 1.27 9.56 7.38
CA GLU A 54 1.45 11.03 7.46
C GLU A 54 0.26 11.74 8.10
N LEU A 55 -0.96 11.20 7.93
CA LEU A 55 -2.20 11.75 8.47
C LEU A 55 -2.59 11.14 9.83
N GLY A 56 -1.81 10.18 10.35
CA GLY A 56 -2.08 9.52 11.63
C GLY A 56 -3.35 8.67 11.64
N ILE A 57 -3.84 8.24 10.48
CA ILE A 57 -5.07 7.44 10.36
C ILE A 57 -4.69 5.94 10.46
N PRO A 58 -5.41 5.12 11.24
CA PRO A 58 -5.22 3.67 11.25
C PRO A 58 -5.44 3.01 9.89
N ILE A 59 -4.65 1.98 9.59
CA ILE A 59 -4.70 1.22 8.33
C ILE A 59 -4.93 -0.27 8.57
N THR A 60 -5.83 -0.87 7.78
CA THR A 60 -6.03 -2.32 7.72
C THR A 60 -5.78 -2.81 6.30
N LEU A 61 -4.92 -3.81 6.14
CA LEU A 61 -4.60 -4.41 4.85
C LEU A 61 -5.48 -5.64 4.61
N PHE A 62 -6.16 -5.66 3.47
CA PHE A 62 -6.95 -6.76 2.97
C PHE A 62 -6.25 -7.38 1.76
N TYR A 63 -5.89 -8.66 1.83
CA TYR A 63 -5.30 -9.37 0.69
C TYR A 63 -6.40 -10.10 -0.07
N THR A 64 -6.61 -9.72 -1.33
CA THR A 64 -7.62 -10.29 -2.24
C THR A 64 -7.29 -11.69 -2.75
N VAL A 65 -6.30 -12.36 -2.14
CA VAL A 65 -5.83 -13.69 -2.50
C VAL A 65 -6.00 -14.65 -1.33
N ALA A 66 -6.11 -15.94 -1.64
CA ALA A 66 -6.17 -16.98 -0.61
C ALA A 66 -4.91 -16.96 0.28
N ALA A 67 -5.05 -17.43 1.52
CA ALA A 67 -3.95 -17.48 2.49
C ALA A 67 -2.73 -18.26 1.95
N SER A 68 -2.95 -19.34 1.20
CA SER A 68 -1.88 -20.12 0.55
C SER A 68 -1.11 -19.29 -0.49
N SER A 69 -1.83 -18.55 -1.34
CA SER A 69 -1.23 -17.65 -2.34
C SER A 69 -0.46 -16.50 -1.67
N PHE A 70 -1.03 -15.89 -0.62
CA PHE A 70 -0.35 -14.85 0.17
C PHE A 70 0.96 -15.36 0.78
N MET A 71 0.95 -16.57 1.34
CA MET A 71 2.16 -17.20 1.86
C MET A 71 3.19 -17.47 0.75
N GLY A 72 2.76 -17.88 -0.44
CA GLY A 72 3.64 -18.01 -1.61
C GLY A 72 4.37 -16.70 -1.94
N ILE A 73 3.64 -15.58 -1.97
CA ILE A 73 4.22 -14.25 -2.21
C ILE A 73 5.20 -13.87 -1.10
N LYS A 74 4.84 -14.07 0.18
CA LYS A 74 5.72 -13.77 1.31
C LYS A 74 7.03 -14.57 1.27
N GLN A 75 6.99 -15.81 0.79
CA GLN A 75 8.16 -16.68 0.71
C GLN A 75 9.00 -16.45 -0.55
N TYR A 76 8.53 -15.65 -1.51
CA TYR A 76 9.18 -15.46 -2.80
C TYR A 76 10.66 -15.05 -2.67
N ARG A 77 10.98 -14.13 -1.76
CA ARG A 77 12.36 -13.73 -1.50
C ARG A 77 13.23 -14.88 -1.01
N ALA A 78 12.73 -15.68 -0.07
CA ALA A 78 13.46 -16.84 0.45
C ALA A 78 13.64 -17.93 -0.63
N LEU A 79 12.68 -18.06 -1.55
CA LEU A 79 12.80 -18.95 -2.71
C LEU A 79 13.89 -18.45 -3.67
N MET A 80 13.97 -17.15 -3.93
CA MET A 80 15.05 -16.56 -4.73
C MET A 80 16.42 -16.76 -4.08
N GLU A 81 16.54 -16.50 -2.78
CA GLU A 81 17.79 -16.69 -2.02
C GLU A 81 18.27 -18.16 -2.03
N LYS A 82 17.34 -19.11 -2.17
CA LYS A 82 17.64 -20.55 -2.30
C LYS A 82 17.81 -21.04 -3.74
N GLY A 83 17.71 -20.16 -4.73
CA GLY A 83 17.79 -20.55 -6.15
C GLY A 83 16.60 -21.39 -6.64
N LEU A 84 15.47 -21.36 -5.93
CA LEU A 84 14.23 -22.06 -6.27
C LEU A 84 13.27 -21.20 -7.11
N ALA A 85 13.54 -19.90 -7.24
CA ALA A 85 12.78 -18.97 -8.06
C ALA A 85 13.70 -17.97 -8.79
N PRO A 86 13.35 -17.51 -10.00
CA PRO A 86 12.20 -17.96 -10.80
C PRO A 86 12.38 -19.41 -11.28
N LEU A 87 11.28 -20.08 -11.61
CA LEU A 87 11.34 -21.41 -12.21
C LEU A 87 12.08 -21.33 -13.54
N LYS A 88 12.88 -22.33 -13.86
CA LYS A 88 13.46 -22.46 -15.21
C LYS A 88 12.30 -22.69 -16.18
N ASP A 89 12.40 -22.08 -17.37
CA ASP A 89 11.49 -22.30 -18.50
C ASP A 89 10.03 -21.82 -18.30
N ALA A 90 9.79 -20.92 -17.33
CA ALA A 90 8.52 -20.23 -17.16
C ALA A 90 8.38 -18.99 -18.07
#